data_AF-A0A662JR02-F1
#
_entry.id   AF-A0A662JR02-F1
#
_cell.length_a   1.000
_cell.length_b   1.000
_cell.length_c   1.000
_cell.angle_alpha   90.00
_cell.angle_beta   90.00
_cell.angle_gamma   90.00
#
_symmetry.space_group_name_H-M   'P 1'
#
loop_
_entity.id
_entity.type
_entity.pdbx_description
1 polymer ?
#
loop_
_entity_poly.entity_id
_entity_poly.type
_entity_poly.pdbx_seq_one_letter_code
_entity_poly.pdbx_strand_id
1 'polypeptide(L)'
;MKGFDEYMKEFDRIMEKKYVIPKSKWTPQDEAVYLPKDPFRIPLKEAEELRFKALKYSFSHHYKNNTFYNKLCKERGVKPEDIKKPSDLVKIPLVPDKFFKDYPDDGRSFAVWLSNIYTGKLPEIYIKKRNPKTEDVIDDFNTSGLTVTLSSGTSGKHTFIPRDADTIRRASYSIAKN
;
A
#
# COMPACT_ATOMS: atom_id res chain seq x y z
N MET A 1 3.95 19.34 -31.85
CA MET A 1 3.39 18.54 -30.75
C MET A 1 4.38 17.43 -30.46
N LYS A 2 4.91 17.32 -29.23
CA LYS A 2 5.87 16.26 -28.89
C LYS A 2 5.20 14.90 -29.09
N GLY A 3 5.91 13.94 -29.68
CA GLY A 3 5.39 12.57 -29.80
C GLY A 3 5.25 11.93 -28.43
N PHE A 4 4.37 10.93 -28.29
CA PHE A 4 4.17 10.20 -27.02
C PHE A 4 5.49 9.71 -26.43
N ASP A 5 6.40 9.22 -27.27
CA ASP A 5 7.70 8.73 -26.84
C ASP A 5 8.60 9.82 -26.25
N GLU A 6 8.54 11.03 -26.80
CA GLU A 6 9.30 12.17 -26.32
C GLU A 6 8.71 12.72 -25.01
N TYR A 7 7.37 12.74 -24.91
CA TYR A 7 6.67 13.07 -23.66
C TYR A 7 7.07 12.11 -22.54
N MET A 8 7.00 10.80 -22.79
CA MET A 8 7.33 9.80 -21.77
C MET A 8 8.79 9.86 -21.33
N LYS A 9 9.74 10.11 -22.26
CA LYS A 9 11.15 10.32 -21.89
C LYS A 9 11.33 11.51 -20.94
N GLU A 10 10.64 12.61 -21.21
CA GLU A 10 10.71 13.80 -20.36
C GLU A 10 10.01 13.58 -19.01
N PHE A 11 8.86 12.91 -19.01
CA PHE A 11 8.16 12.50 -17.81
C PHE A 11 9.05 11.63 -16.91
N ASP A 12 9.61 10.54 -17.45
CA ASP A 12 10.46 9.63 -16.70
C ASP A 12 11.69 10.38 -16.15
N ARG A 13 12.30 11.27 -16.93
CA ARG A 13 13.43 12.11 -16.47
C ARG A 13 13.07 12.98 -15.26
N ILE A 14 11.86 13.54 -15.21
CA ILE A 14 11.38 14.36 -14.09
C ILE A 14 11.06 13.48 -12.88
N MET A 15 10.41 12.34 -13.11
CA MET A 15 9.88 11.49 -12.04
C MET A 15 10.93 10.59 -11.41
N GLU A 16 11.92 10.13 -12.17
CA GLU A 16 12.94 9.17 -11.74
C GLU A 16 13.71 9.65 -10.51
N LYS A 17 14.01 10.96 -10.44
CA LYS A 17 14.80 11.53 -9.34
C LYS A 17 14.08 11.54 -7.98
N LYS A 18 12.74 11.56 -7.96
CA LYS A 18 11.96 11.81 -6.74
C LYS A 18 10.99 10.68 -6.39
N TYR A 19 10.36 10.07 -7.39
CA TYR A 19 9.20 9.20 -7.19
C TYR A 19 9.44 7.75 -7.61
N VAL A 20 10.51 7.47 -8.37
CA VAL A 20 10.86 6.10 -8.73
C VAL A 20 11.72 5.50 -7.61
N ILE A 21 11.30 4.34 -7.11
CA ILE A 21 12.09 3.55 -6.16
C ILE A 21 13.36 3.06 -6.88
N PRO A 22 14.55 3.05 -6.24
CA PRO A 22 15.75 2.49 -6.86
C PRO A 22 15.53 1.06 -7.32
N LYS A 23 15.99 0.72 -8.54
CA LYS A 23 15.77 -0.61 -9.14
C LYS A 23 16.28 -1.77 -8.29
N SER A 24 17.32 -1.55 -7.49
CA SER A 24 17.85 -2.54 -6.52
C SER A 24 16.88 -2.90 -5.39
N LYS A 25 15.86 -2.06 -5.15
CA LYS A 25 14.81 -2.27 -4.14
C LYS A 25 13.48 -2.67 -4.76
N TRP A 26 13.43 -2.85 -6.09
CA TRP A 26 12.17 -3.17 -6.75
C TRP A 26 11.63 -4.52 -6.28
N THR A 27 10.34 -4.49 -6.07
CA THR A 27 9.47 -5.64 -5.88
C THR A 27 8.70 -5.89 -7.17
N PRO A 28 8.00 -7.03 -7.29
CA PRO A 28 7.05 -7.24 -8.39
C PRO A 28 5.96 -6.16 -8.51
N GLN A 29 5.65 -5.44 -7.43
CA GLN A 29 4.70 -4.30 -7.49
C GLN A 29 5.33 -3.11 -8.22
N ASP A 30 6.61 -2.83 -7.96
CA ASP A 30 7.38 -1.78 -8.64
C ASP A 30 7.50 -2.08 -10.13
N GLU A 31 7.74 -3.33 -10.51
CA GLU A 31 7.75 -3.76 -11.91
C GLU A 31 6.43 -3.45 -12.61
N ALA A 32 5.29 -3.76 -11.99
CA ALA A 32 3.98 -3.48 -12.55
C ALA A 32 3.68 -1.98 -12.70
N VAL A 33 4.28 -1.13 -11.86
CA VAL A 33 4.10 0.33 -11.90
C VAL A 33 5.05 1.01 -12.90
N TYR A 34 6.32 0.59 -12.92
CA TYR A 34 7.39 1.31 -13.61
C TYR A 34 7.72 0.72 -15.00
N LEU A 35 7.60 -0.59 -15.22
CA LEU A 35 7.97 -1.20 -16.52
C LEU A 35 7.05 -0.79 -17.68
N PRO A 36 5.70 -0.83 -17.54
CA PRO A 36 4.83 -0.49 -18.66
C PRO A 36 5.00 0.97 -19.02
N LYS A 37 5.45 1.28 -20.24
CA LYS A 37 5.51 2.68 -20.70
C LYS A 37 4.12 3.30 -20.76
N ASP A 38 3.16 2.57 -21.32
CA ASP A 38 1.74 2.88 -21.34
C ASP A 38 0.97 1.66 -20.81
N PRO A 39 0.44 1.73 -19.57
CA PRO A 39 -0.27 0.59 -18.98
C PRO A 39 -1.57 0.22 -19.72
N PHE A 40 -2.09 1.10 -20.58
CA PHE A 40 -3.29 0.85 -21.38
C PHE A 40 -2.99 0.22 -22.75
N ARG A 41 -1.71 0.11 -23.14
CA ARG A 41 -1.29 -0.40 -24.46
C ARG A 41 -0.29 -1.57 -24.40
N ILE A 42 -0.14 -2.21 -23.24
CA ILE A 42 0.62 -3.46 -23.15
C ILE A 42 -0.21 -4.67 -23.60
N PRO A 43 0.40 -5.72 -24.17
CA PRO A 43 -0.29 -6.96 -24.49
C PRO A 43 -0.97 -7.57 -23.26
N LEU A 44 -2.19 -8.10 -23.43
CA LEU A 44 -2.98 -8.65 -22.33
C LEU A 44 -2.20 -9.69 -21.50
N LYS A 45 -1.49 -10.60 -22.18
CA LYS A 45 -0.69 -11.64 -21.51
C LYS A 45 0.37 -11.03 -20.58
N GLU A 46 1.06 -9.98 -21.04
CA GLU A 46 2.08 -9.29 -20.24
C GLU A 46 1.45 -8.56 -19.04
N ALA A 47 0.30 -7.91 -19.25
CA ALA A 47 -0.46 -7.27 -18.18
C ALA A 47 -0.89 -8.27 -17.10
N GLU A 48 -1.37 -9.44 -17.51
CA GLU A 48 -1.79 -10.50 -16.59
C GLU A 48 -0.62 -11.10 -15.82
N GLU A 49 0.53 -11.28 -16.45
CA GLU A 49 1.76 -11.75 -15.80
C GLU A 49 2.28 -10.76 -14.75
N LEU A 50 2.35 -9.46 -15.09
CA LEU A 50 2.73 -8.40 -14.15
C LEU A 50 1.77 -8.35 -12.96
N ARG A 51 0.46 -8.35 -13.23
CA ARG A 51 -0.58 -8.36 -12.19
C ARG A 51 -0.46 -9.57 -11.28
N PHE A 52 -0.27 -10.76 -11.83
CA PHE A 52 -0.17 -11.98 -11.03
C PHE A 52 1.06 -11.95 -10.12
N LYS A 53 2.23 -11.57 -10.65
CA LYS A 53 3.46 -11.45 -9.85
C LYS A 53 3.31 -10.42 -8.73
N ALA A 54 2.76 -9.24 -9.03
CA ALA A 54 2.52 -8.18 -8.06
C ALA A 54 1.56 -8.61 -6.94
N LEU A 55 0.42 -9.23 -7.29
CA LEU A 55 -0.57 -9.67 -6.32
C LEU A 55 -0.05 -10.83 -5.46
N LYS A 56 0.63 -11.82 -6.05
CA LYS A 56 1.23 -12.93 -5.31
C LYS A 56 2.28 -12.44 -4.31
N TYR A 57 3.14 -11.51 -4.73
CA TYR A 57 4.11 -10.88 -3.85
C TYR A 57 3.42 -10.11 -2.73
N SER A 58 2.44 -9.26 -3.05
CA SER A 58 1.70 -8.46 -2.07
C SER A 58 1.06 -9.35 -1.01
N PHE A 59 0.35 -10.40 -1.45
CA PHE A 59 -0.27 -11.38 -0.55
C PHE A 59 0.76 -12.01 0.40
N SER A 60 1.88 -12.49 -0.15
CA SER A 60 2.95 -13.13 0.63
C SER A 60 3.57 -12.16 1.63
N HIS A 61 3.78 -10.90 1.22
CA HIS A 61 4.32 -9.85 2.05
C HIS A 61 3.40 -9.50 3.22
N HIS A 62 2.09 -9.29 2.97
CA HIS A 62 1.11 -9.03 4.01
C HIS A 62 0.92 -10.24 4.93
N TYR A 63 0.86 -11.45 4.39
CA TYR A 63 0.75 -12.67 5.18
C TYR A 63 1.92 -12.81 6.17
N LYS A 64 3.14 -12.46 5.76
CA LYS A 64 4.34 -12.59 6.61
C LYS A 64 4.48 -11.43 7.61
N ASN A 65 4.14 -10.21 7.21
CA ASN A 65 4.56 -8.99 7.92
C ASN A 65 3.38 -8.17 8.49
N ASN A 66 2.16 -8.69 8.46
CA ASN A 66 1.01 -8.06 9.10
C ASN A 66 0.31 -9.07 10.02
N THR A 67 0.32 -8.79 11.32
CA THR A 67 -0.21 -9.70 12.35
C THR A 67 -1.70 -9.97 12.15
N PHE A 68 -2.48 -8.94 11.85
CA PHE A 68 -3.92 -9.08 11.62
C PHE A 68 -4.21 -9.96 10.39
N TYR A 69 -3.60 -9.65 9.25
CA TYR A 69 -3.82 -10.35 8.01
C TYR A 69 -3.30 -11.78 8.05
N ASN A 70 -2.18 -12.03 8.74
CA ASN A 70 -1.70 -13.37 9.03
C ASN A 70 -2.76 -14.21 9.76
N LYS A 71 -3.36 -13.65 10.82
CA LYS A 71 -4.41 -14.32 11.59
C LYS A 71 -5.65 -14.61 10.73
N LEU A 72 -6.11 -13.62 9.96
CA LEU A 72 -7.23 -13.79 9.02
C LEU A 72 -6.95 -14.92 8.01
N CYS A 73 -5.75 -14.98 7.45
CA CYS A 73 -5.38 -16.03 6.51
C CYS A 73 -5.34 -17.41 7.14
N LYS A 74 -4.80 -17.53 8.36
CA LYS A 74 -4.78 -18.80 9.12
C LYS A 74 -6.19 -19.29 9.45
N GLU A 75 -7.08 -18.40 9.88
CA GLU A 75 -8.49 -18.73 10.15
C GLU A 75 -9.23 -19.22 8.90
N ARG A 76 -8.87 -18.71 7.72
CA ARG A 76 -9.42 -19.13 6.43
C ARG A 76 -8.68 -20.32 5.81
N GLY A 77 -7.60 -20.81 6.43
CA GLY A 77 -6.80 -21.93 5.93
C GLY A 77 -6.06 -21.63 4.63
N VAL A 78 -5.71 -20.37 4.36
CA VAL A 78 -5.02 -19.95 3.12
C VAL A 78 -3.60 -19.48 3.42
N LYS A 79 -2.63 -19.89 2.61
CA LYS A 79 -1.21 -19.51 2.72
C LYS A 79 -0.60 -19.15 1.36
N PRO A 80 0.55 -18.43 1.31
CA PRO A 80 1.21 -18.02 0.07
C PRO A 80 1.44 -19.14 -0.96
N GLU A 81 1.71 -20.35 -0.49
CA GLU A 81 2.00 -21.52 -1.32
C GLU A 81 0.77 -22.02 -2.11
N ASP A 82 -0.44 -21.59 -1.71
CA ASP A 82 -1.69 -21.96 -2.38
C ASP A 82 -1.93 -21.14 -3.67
N ILE A 83 -1.15 -20.07 -3.88
CA ILE A 83 -1.28 -19.15 -5.01
C ILE A 83 -0.22 -19.50 -6.07
N LYS A 84 -0.57 -20.38 -6.99
CA LYS A 84 0.35 -20.92 -8.02
C LYS A 84 0.06 -20.39 -9.42
N LYS A 85 -1.19 -20.05 -9.72
CA LYS A 85 -1.64 -19.52 -11.01
C LYS A 85 -2.65 -18.38 -10.83
N PRO A 86 -2.94 -17.58 -11.87
CA PRO A 86 -3.87 -16.44 -11.77
C PRO A 86 -5.25 -16.79 -11.20
N SER A 87 -5.79 -17.96 -11.53
CA SER A 87 -7.09 -18.41 -11.00
C SER A 87 -7.08 -18.74 -9.51
N ASP A 88 -5.91 -18.86 -8.86
CA ASP A 88 -5.83 -19.03 -7.41
C ASP A 88 -6.00 -17.71 -6.65
N LEU A 89 -5.91 -16.54 -7.31
CA LEU A 89 -6.03 -15.23 -6.66
C LEU A 89 -7.36 -15.06 -5.91
N VAL A 90 -8.42 -15.74 -6.35
CA VAL A 90 -9.73 -15.73 -5.69
C VAL A 90 -9.71 -16.37 -4.29
N LYS A 91 -8.67 -17.12 -3.95
CA LYS A 91 -8.48 -17.71 -2.62
C LYS A 91 -7.99 -16.68 -1.59
N ILE A 92 -7.42 -15.56 -2.03
CA ILE A 92 -6.86 -14.54 -1.15
C ILE A 92 -7.99 -13.95 -0.29
N PRO A 93 -7.91 -14.00 1.05
CA PRO A 93 -8.94 -13.45 1.91
C PRO A 93 -9.12 -11.95 1.69
N LEU A 94 -10.38 -11.54 1.51
CA LEU A 94 -10.77 -10.14 1.45
C LEU A 94 -10.85 -9.54 2.85
N VAL A 95 -10.42 -8.28 2.99
CA VAL A 95 -10.57 -7.50 4.22
C VAL A 95 -11.82 -6.63 4.07
N PRO A 96 -12.85 -6.79 4.93
CA PRO A 96 -14.04 -5.95 4.87
C PRO A 96 -13.72 -4.47 5.12
N ASP A 97 -14.42 -3.55 4.48
CA ASP A 97 -14.22 -2.10 4.68
C ASP A 97 -14.47 -1.68 6.14
N LYS A 98 -15.45 -2.33 6.80
CA LYS A 98 -15.78 -2.10 8.21
C LYS A 98 -14.56 -2.26 9.13
N PHE A 99 -13.62 -3.15 8.80
CA PHE A 99 -12.40 -3.32 9.58
C PHE A 99 -11.63 -2.00 9.74
N PHE A 100 -11.54 -1.21 8.67
CA PHE A 100 -10.82 0.06 8.67
C PHE A 100 -11.59 1.21 9.33
N LYS A 101 -12.86 0.98 9.70
CA LYS A 101 -13.74 1.91 10.41
C LYS A 101 -13.94 1.52 11.88
N ASP A 102 -13.52 0.33 12.29
CA ASP A 102 -13.72 -0.23 13.64
C ASP A 102 -12.55 0.09 14.58
N TYR A 103 -12.00 1.30 14.47
CA TYR A 103 -10.91 1.75 15.33
C TYR A 103 -11.44 2.26 16.68
N PRO A 104 -10.68 2.13 17.78
CA PRO A 104 -11.07 2.63 19.09
C PRO A 104 -11.17 4.17 19.13
N ASP A 105 -12.09 4.69 19.94
CA ASP A 105 -12.27 6.14 20.09
C ASP A 105 -11.22 6.78 21.03
N ASP A 106 -10.54 5.99 21.86
CA ASP A 106 -9.42 6.47 22.67
C ASP A 106 -8.10 6.45 21.89
N GLY A 107 -7.28 7.49 22.04
CA GLY A 107 -6.07 7.66 21.23
C GLY A 107 -4.99 6.59 21.48
N ARG A 108 -4.87 6.03 22.68
CA ARG A 108 -3.85 5.00 22.95
C ARG A 108 -4.19 3.70 22.22
N SER A 109 -5.42 3.24 22.33
CA SER A 109 -5.87 2.05 21.61
C SER A 109 -5.95 2.31 20.11
N PHE A 110 -6.28 3.54 19.68
CA PHE A 110 -6.17 3.96 18.28
C PHE A 110 -4.75 3.81 17.74
N ALA A 111 -3.72 4.23 18.49
CA ALA A 111 -2.31 4.07 18.09
C ALA A 111 -1.92 2.58 17.93
N VAL A 112 -2.37 1.73 18.86
CA VAL A 112 -2.14 0.27 18.78
C VAL A 112 -2.86 -0.33 17.58
N TRP A 113 -4.12 0.06 17.35
CA TRP A 113 -4.89 -0.37 16.20
C TRP A 113 -4.21 0.04 14.89
N LEU A 114 -3.77 1.30 14.77
CA LEU A 114 -3.11 1.83 13.58
C LEU A 114 -1.78 1.10 13.30
N SER A 115 -1.04 0.75 14.36
CA SER A 115 0.17 -0.07 14.28
C SER A 115 -0.12 -1.48 13.74
N ASN A 116 -1.23 -2.09 14.15
CA ASN A 116 -1.59 -3.45 13.76
C ASN A 116 -2.07 -3.58 12.31
N ILE A 117 -2.63 -2.51 11.74
CA ILE A 117 -3.05 -2.52 10.32
C ILE A 117 -1.89 -2.20 9.36
N TYR A 118 -0.78 -1.65 9.85
CA TYR A 118 0.41 -1.42 9.05
C TYR A 118 1.11 -2.74 8.70
N THR A 119 1.73 -2.81 7.53
CA THR A 119 2.51 -3.99 7.10
C THR A 119 3.98 -3.62 6.98
N GLY A 120 4.83 -4.42 7.59
CA GLY A 120 6.28 -4.22 7.58
C GLY A 120 6.79 -3.68 8.90
N LYS A 121 7.96 -3.05 8.85
CA LYS A 121 8.62 -2.52 10.05
C LYS A 121 8.09 -1.13 10.35
N LEU A 122 7.45 -0.96 11.51
CA LEU A 122 7.08 0.37 12.00
C LEU A 122 8.34 1.16 12.38
N PRO A 123 8.37 2.47 12.11
CA PRO A 123 9.37 3.35 12.70
C PRO A 123 9.19 3.42 14.23
N GLU A 124 10.16 4.01 14.91
CA GLU A 124 10.01 4.33 16.33
C GLU A 124 9.00 5.49 16.47
N ILE A 125 7.87 5.20 17.12
CA ILE A 125 6.77 6.15 17.29
C ILE A 125 6.71 6.54 18.76
N TYR A 126 6.90 7.83 19.03
CA TYR A 126 6.75 8.39 20.36
C TYR A 126 5.43 9.13 20.49
N ILE A 127 4.51 8.58 21.30
CA ILE A 127 3.22 9.21 21.60
C ILE A 127 3.42 10.28 22.68
N LYS A 128 3.38 11.55 22.28
CA LYS A 128 3.83 12.69 23.11
C LYS A 128 2.92 12.96 24.30
N LYS A 129 1.61 12.79 24.13
CA LYS A 129 0.61 13.14 25.15
C LYS A 129 0.25 11.94 26.01
N ARG A 130 0.00 12.20 27.30
CA ARG A 130 -0.47 11.16 28.24
C ARG A 130 -1.86 10.64 27.87
N ASN A 131 -2.76 11.50 27.42
CA ASN A 131 -4.12 11.17 26.98
C ASN A 131 -4.34 11.75 25.57
N PRO A 132 -3.74 11.14 24.53
CA PRO A 132 -3.81 11.66 23.17
C PRO A 132 -5.23 11.48 22.59
N LYS A 133 -5.63 12.42 21.73
CA LYS A 133 -6.77 12.24 20.82
C LYS A 133 -6.31 11.60 19.51
N THR A 134 -7.25 11.21 18.66
CA THR A 134 -6.96 10.61 17.34
C THR A 134 -6.02 11.48 16.50
N GLU A 135 -6.25 12.80 16.47
CA GLU A 135 -5.42 13.74 15.72
C GLU A 135 -3.99 13.81 16.25
N ASP A 136 -3.82 13.78 17.58
CA ASP A 136 -2.49 13.77 18.21
C ASP A 136 -1.69 12.52 17.80
N VAL A 137 -2.35 11.36 17.73
CA VAL A 137 -1.73 10.11 17.29
C VAL A 137 -1.36 10.18 15.81
N ILE A 138 -2.23 10.72 14.98
CA ILE A 138 -1.96 10.92 13.54
C ILE A 138 -0.72 11.78 13.36
N ASP A 139 -0.61 12.89 14.10
CA ASP A 139 0.54 13.79 14.03
C ASP A 139 1.83 13.11 14.49
N ASP A 140 1.78 12.30 15.56
CA ASP A 140 2.94 11.56 16.05
C ASP A 140 3.38 10.47 15.05
N PHE A 141 2.44 9.77 14.41
CA PHE A 141 2.75 8.83 13.32
C PHE A 141 3.36 9.56 12.11
N ASN A 142 2.79 10.70 11.71
CA ASN A 142 3.29 11.49 10.60
C ASN A 142 4.71 12.01 10.87
N THR A 143 4.97 12.49 12.09
CA THR A 143 6.28 12.96 12.51
C THR A 143 7.32 11.83 12.53
N SER A 144 6.89 10.57 12.75
CA SER A 144 7.77 9.39 12.73
C SER A 144 8.20 8.92 11.33
N GLY A 145 7.73 9.59 10.27
CA GLY A 145 8.05 9.26 8.88
C GLY A 145 7.02 8.39 8.17
N LEU A 146 5.84 8.21 8.77
CA LEU A 146 4.67 7.66 8.07
C LEU A 146 3.81 8.80 7.50
N THR A 147 2.81 8.44 6.72
CA THR A 147 1.75 9.34 6.28
C THR A 147 0.41 8.64 6.49
N VAL A 148 -0.35 9.10 7.47
CA VAL A 148 -1.69 8.58 7.75
C VAL A 148 -2.68 9.30 6.84
N THR A 149 -3.25 8.55 5.90
CA THR A 149 -4.29 9.03 4.98
C THR A 149 -5.67 8.69 5.53
N LEU A 150 -6.66 9.56 5.27
CA LEU A 150 -8.05 9.33 5.67
C LEU A 150 -9.06 9.60 4.56
N SER A 151 -10.22 8.95 4.62
CA SER A 151 -11.32 9.15 3.67
C SER A 151 -12.08 10.46 3.94
N SER A 152 -12.62 11.10 2.90
CA SER A 152 -13.57 12.21 3.05
C SER A 152 -14.85 11.73 3.74
N GLY A 153 -15.24 12.39 4.83
CA GLY A 153 -16.40 12.00 5.63
C GLY A 153 -17.66 12.74 5.17
N THR A 154 -18.68 12.04 4.70
CA THR A 154 -19.96 12.66 4.31
C THR A 154 -21.18 12.13 5.08
N SER A 155 -21.01 11.28 6.10
CA SER A 155 -22.07 10.94 7.10
C SER A 155 -21.68 9.81 8.09
N GLY A 156 -20.43 9.34 8.11
CA GLY A 156 -20.02 8.19 8.94
C GLY A 156 -18.55 8.24 9.42
N LYS A 157 -18.11 7.16 10.08
CA LYS A 157 -16.76 7.00 10.64
C LYS A 157 -15.71 6.95 9.52
N HIS A 158 -14.60 7.69 9.68
CA HIS A 158 -13.52 7.76 8.69
C HIS A 158 -12.83 6.40 8.51
N THR A 159 -12.12 6.22 7.40
CA THR A 159 -11.14 5.14 7.24
C THR A 159 -9.75 5.73 7.38
N PHE A 160 -8.86 5.10 8.14
CA PHE A 160 -7.46 5.51 8.29
C PHE A 160 -6.50 4.45 7.72
N ILE A 161 -5.51 4.89 6.94
CA ILE A 161 -4.49 4.02 6.34
C ILE A 161 -3.10 4.65 6.52
N PRO A 162 -2.20 4.02 7.31
CA PRO A 162 -0.81 4.46 7.44
C PRO A 162 0.00 4.00 6.22
N ARG A 163 0.83 4.89 5.67
CA ARG A 163 1.65 4.64 4.49
C ARG A 163 3.10 5.05 4.74
N ASP A 164 4.04 4.28 4.20
CA ASP A 164 5.44 4.68 4.15
C ASP A 164 5.72 5.60 2.95
N ALA A 165 6.91 6.22 2.94
CA ALA A 165 7.33 7.11 1.86
C ALA A 165 7.38 6.39 0.50
N ASP A 166 7.72 5.11 0.46
CA ASP A 166 7.79 4.35 -0.80
C ASP A 166 6.41 4.15 -1.41
N THR A 167 5.40 3.88 -0.58
CA THR A 167 4.00 3.79 -0.98
C THR A 167 3.49 5.12 -1.54
N ILE A 168 3.83 6.24 -0.88
CA ILE A 168 3.48 7.58 -1.38
C ILE A 168 4.16 7.85 -2.72
N ARG A 169 5.45 7.53 -2.85
CA ARG A 169 6.22 7.71 -4.10
C ARG A 169 5.62 6.93 -5.27
N ARG A 170 5.27 5.65 -5.06
CA ARG A 170 4.57 4.83 -6.06
C ARG A 170 3.25 5.46 -6.46
N ALA A 171 2.42 5.86 -5.50
CA ALA A 171 1.12 6.46 -5.77
C ALA A 171 1.26 7.77 -6.57
N SER A 172 2.19 8.64 -6.19
CA SER A 172 2.47 9.89 -6.93
C SER A 172 2.95 9.62 -8.35
N TYR A 173 3.83 8.63 -8.56
CA TYR A 173 4.26 8.23 -9.89
C TYR A 173 3.07 7.73 -10.73
N SER A 174 2.27 6.81 -10.20
CA SER A 174 1.12 6.25 -10.90
C SER A 174 0.07 7.31 -11.25
N ILE A 175 -0.24 8.25 -10.35
CA ILE A 175 -1.20 9.32 -10.62
C ILE A 175 -0.67 10.27 -11.69
N ALA A 176 0.62 10.61 -11.67
CA ALA A 176 1.18 11.54 -12.64
C ALA A 176 1.34 10.93 -14.05
N LYS A 177 1.44 9.60 -14.14
CA LYS A 177 1.65 8.88 -15.40
C LYS A 177 0.36 8.64 -16.20
N ASN A 178 -0.78 8.55 -15.51
CA ASN A 178 -2.08 8.23 -16.09
C ASN A 178 -2.95 9.48 -16.22
#